data_AF-A0A365KX40-F1
#
_entry.id   AF-A0A365KX40-F1
#
_cell.length_a   1.000
_cell.length_b   1.000
_cell.length_c   1.000
_cell.angle_alpha   90.00
_cell.angle_beta   90.00
_cell.angle_gamma   90.00
#
_symmetry.space_group_name_H-M   'P 1'
#
loop_
_entity.id
_entity.type
_entity.pdbx_description
1 polymer ?
#
loop_
_entity_poly.entity_id
_entity_poly.type
_entity_poly.pdbx_seq_one_letter_code
_entity_poly.pdbx_strand_id
1 'polypeptide(L)'
;MAKIPVNLIVDVAKKHGPKAINNLKDNKELVAIVAPLVGAAAAKLKKLYDDRKIAFAEKEHHRKKRYSEYKNEILGNLPDLNRLQLVNHKDEVESFISQIEYEEKEEVALKKPLHSKRRDDWKKILIQIEDKIRLMDYQEYLKFFNNLTYTSSYFEGYDRKLNAYKNLISEESIKEIHEFIFEQTGKSTEAIQRDFV
;
A
#
# COMPACT_ATOMS: atom_id res chain seq x y z
N MET A 1 -59.45 5.53 -11.53
CA MET A 1 -58.07 5.24 -11.12
C MET A 1 -57.21 6.48 -11.33
N ALA A 2 -56.69 7.08 -10.26
CA ALA A 2 -55.91 8.32 -10.35
C ALA A 2 -54.50 8.03 -10.87
N LYS A 3 -54.12 8.62 -12.01
CA LYS A 3 -52.77 8.54 -12.57
C LYS A 3 -51.84 9.44 -11.75
N ILE A 4 -50.85 8.86 -11.08
CA ILE A 4 -49.83 9.65 -10.38
C ILE A 4 -48.91 10.29 -11.45
N PRO A 5 -48.75 11.62 -11.47
CA PRO A 5 -47.93 12.29 -12.47
C PRO A 5 -46.46 11.93 -12.29
N VAL A 6 -45.81 11.51 -13.39
CA VAL A 6 -44.38 11.14 -13.44
C VAL A 6 -43.46 12.25 -12.90
N ASN A 7 -43.88 13.51 -13.05
CA ASN A 7 -43.14 14.68 -12.57
C ASN A 7 -42.96 14.69 -11.04
N LEU A 8 -43.94 14.17 -10.29
CA LEU A 8 -43.88 14.13 -8.81
C LEU A 8 -42.75 13.21 -8.31
N ILE A 9 -42.48 12.13 -9.03
CA ILE A 9 -41.49 11.11 -8.66
C ILE A 9 -40.07 11.62 -8.91
N VAL A 10 -39.87 12.35 -10.02
CA VAL A 10 -38.58 12.95 -10.37
C VAL A 10 -38.19 14.05 -9.38
N ASP A 11 -39.14 14.87 -8.95
CA ASP A 11 -38.87 15.94 -7.99
C ASP A 11 -38.55 15.40 -6.59
N VAL A 12 -39.22 14.33 -6.14
CA VAL A 12 -38.89 13.68 -4.85
C VAL A 12 -37.51 13.04 -4.88
N ALA A 13 -37.12 12.38 -5.99
CA ALA A 13 -35.80 11.78 -6.14
C ALA A 13 -34.67 12.83 -6.14
N LYS A 14 -34.90 13.97 -6.80
CA LYS A 14 -33.96 15.11 -6.80
C LYS A 14 -33.83 15.76 -5.43
N LYS A 15 -34.92 15.87 -4.67
CA LYS A 15 -34.97 16.63 -3.40
C LYS A 15 -34.52 15.82 -2.18
N HIS A 16 -34.71 14.50 -2.17
CA HIS A 16 -34.48 13.66 -0.98
C HIS A 16 -33.51 12.48 -1.20
N GLY A 17 -32.99 12.32 -2.42
CA GLY A 17 -32.06 11.26 -2.76
C GLY A 17 -32.72 9.88 -2.92
N PRO A 18 -31.99 8.90 -3.47
CA PRO A 18 -32.54 7.61 -3.90
C PRO A 18 -33.09 6.73 -2.76
N LYS A 19 -32.74 7.03 -1.50
CA LYS A 19 -33.25 6.31 -0.33
C LYS A 19 -34.74 6.57 -0.06
N ALA A 20 -35.29 7.71 -0.48
CA ALA A 20 -36.72 8.02 -0.31
C ALA A 20 -37.62 7.13 -1.19
N ILE A 21 -37.10 6.63 -2.31
CA ILE A 21 -37.82 5.75 -3.25
C ILE A 21 -37.99 4.34 -2.68
N ASN A 22 -37.07 3.90 -1.81
CA ASN A 22 -37.11 2.56 -1.21
C ASN A 22 -38.28 2.35 -0.23
N ASN A 23 -38.93 3.42 0.21
CA ASN A 23 -40.10 3.37 1.11
C ASN A 23 -41.44 3.20 0.37
N LEU A 24 -41.43 3.06 -0.96
CA LEU A 24 -42.64 2.86 -1.79
C LEU A 24 -42.85 1.40 -2.23
N LYS A 25 -42.12 0.45 -1.62
CA LYS A 25 -42.11 -0.98 -1.98
C LYS A 25 -43.45 -1.71 -1.84
N ASP A 26 -44.43 -1.12 -1.17
CA ASP A 26 -45.70 -1.78 -0.88
C ASP A 26 -46.73 -1.68 -2.02
N ASN A 27 -46.40 -0.99 -3.12
CA ASN A 27 -47.31 -0.78 -4.23
C ASN A 27 -46.84 -1.52 -5.50
N LYS A 28 -47.33 -2.76 -5.68
CA LYS A 28 -46.89 -3.70 -6.75
C LYS A 28 -47.03 -3.14 -8.17
N GLU A 29 -48.02 -2.29 -8.43
CA GLU A 29 -48.21 -1.65 -9.74
C GLU A 29 -47.13 -0.60 -10.05
N LEU A 30 -46.65 0.14 -9.05
CA LEU A 30 -45.57 1.12 -9.21
C LEU A 30 -44.21 0.45 -9.40
N VAL A 31 -43.96 -0.68 -8.73
CA VAL A 31 -42.70 -1.44 -8.86
C VAL A 31 -42.53 -1.99 -10.28
N ALA A 32 -43.61 -2.46 -10.92
CA ALA A 32 -43.58 -2.98 -12.29
C ALA A 32 -43.27 -1.89 -13.34
N ILE A 33 -43.70 -0.65 -13.11
CA ILE A 33 -43.47 0.50 -14.00
C ILE A 33 -42.06 1.09 -13.81
N VAL A 34 -41.54 1.05 -12.58
CA VAL A 34 -40.28 1.72 -12.23
C VAL A 34 -39.06 0.78 -12.35
N ALA A 35 -39.24 -0.54 -12.24
CA ALA A 35 -38.14 -1.51 -12.37
C ALA A 35 -37.36 -1.44 -13.71
N PRO A 36 -37.99 -1.28 -14.88
CA PRO A 36 -37.27 -1.11 -16.15
C PRO A 36 -36.49 0.21 -16.22
N LEU A 37 -37.03 1.29 -15.63
CA LEU A 37 -36.41 2.62 -15.57
C LEU A 37 -35.20 2.63 -14.62
N VAL A 38 -35.29 1.92 -13.48
CA VAL A 38 -34.16 1.74 -12.55
C VAL A 38 -33.09 0.84 -13.16
N GLY A 39 -33.47 -0.21 -13.90
CA GLY A 39 -32.53 -1.07 -14.63
C GLY A 39 -31.77 -0.30 -15.71
N ALA A 40 -32.47 0.51 -16.52
CA ALA A 40 -31.86 1.33 -17.55
C ALA A 40 -31.01 2.49 -16.98
N ALA A 41 -31.45 3.11 -15.88
CA ALA A 41 -30.68 4.14 -15.17
C ALA A 41 -29.45 3.55 -14.48
N ALA A 42 -29.55 2.37 -13.86
CA ALA A 42 -28.43 1.66 -13.26
C ALA A 42 -27.42 1.21 -14.32
N ALA A 43 -27.88 0.72 -15.47
CA ALA A 43 -27.01 0.37 -16.60
C ALA A 43 -26.32 1.60 -17.21
N LYS A 44 -27.01 2.74 -17.33
CA LYS A 44 -26.40 4.01 -17.78
C LYS A 44 -25.45 4.60 -16.74
N LEU A 45 -25.76 4.51 -15.44
CA LEU A 45 -24.86 4.94 -14.37
C LEU A 45 -23.64 4.02 -14.26
N LYS A 46 -23.82 2.72 -14.45
CA LYS A 46 -22.73 1.74 -14.51
C LYS A 46 -21.86 1.98 -15.75
N LYS A 47 -22.45 2.21 -16.93
CA LYS A 47 -21.69 2.63 -18.12
C LYS A 47 -20.97 3.95 -17.90
N LEU A 48 -21.59 4.98 -17.35
CA LEU A 48 -20.90 6.25 -17.04
C LEU A 48 -19.82 6.08 -15.97
N TYR A 49 -20.00 5.17 -15.01
CA TYR A 49 -19.00 4.83 -14.00
C TYR A 49 -17.84 4.05 -14.62
N ASP A 50 -18.12 3.07 -15.48
CA ASP A 50 -17.14 2.26 -16.19
C ASP A 50 -16.39 3.10 -17.24
N ASP A 51 -17.08 3.93 -18.02
CA ASP A 51 -16.51 4.88 -18.98
C ASP A 51 -15.68 5.96 -18.26
N ARG A 52 -16.13 6.46 -17.10
CA ARG A 52 -15.30 7.32 -16.24
C ARG A 52 -14.11 6.56 -15.68
N LYS A 53 -14.28 5.32 -15.23
CA LYS A 53 -13.20 4.50 -14.67
C LYS A 53 -12.12 4.23 -15.72
N ILE A 54 -12.51 3.96 -16.96
CA ILE A 54 -11.63 3.81 -18.12
C ILE A 54 -10.92 5.15 -18.42
N ALA A 55 -11.67 6.27 -18.50
CA ALA A 55 -11.08 7.59 -18.75
C ALA A 55 -10.23 8.14 -17.59
N PHE A 56 -10.49 7.73 -16.34
CA PHE A 56 -9.70 8.07 -15.15
C PHE A 56 -8.47 7.19 -15.00
N ALA A 57 -8.52 5.92 -15.42
CA ALA A 57 -7.35 5.03 -15.42
C ALA A 57 -6.24 5.56 -16.35
N GLU A 58 -6.61 6.17 -17.48
CA GLU A 58 -5.64 6.82 -18.40
C GLU A 58 -5.10 8.17 -17.91
N LYS A 59 -5.74 8.79 -16.90
CA LYS A 59 -5.36 10.11 -16.34
C LYS A 59 -4.98 10.05 -14.85
N GLU A 60 -4.81 8.86 -14.29
CA GLU A 60 -4.51 8.71 -12.89
C GLU A 60 -3.09 9.20 -12.60
N HIS A 61 -2.95 10.10 -11.63
CA HIS A 61 -1.66 10.64 -11.22
C HIS A 61 -0.71 9.49 -10.87
N HIS A 62 0.52 9.51 -11.40
CA HIS A 62 1.52 8.43 -11.27
C HIS A 62 1.60 7.89 -9.83
N ARG A 63 1.77 8.76 -8.84
CA ARG A 63 1.82 8.37 -7.42
C ARG A 63 0.57 7.63 -6.92
N LYS A 64 -0.62 7.96 -7.42
CA LYS A 64 -1.85 7.28 -7.02
C LYS A 64 -1.91 5.87 -7.62
N LYS A 65 -1.49 5.73 -8.88
CA LYS A 65 -1.32 4.42 -9.53
C LYS A 65 -0.29 3.57 -8.78
N ARG A 66 0.92 4.11 -8.54
CA ARG A 66 1.98 3.44 -7.76
C ARG A 66 1.51 3.04 -6.37
N TYR A 67 0.81 3.91 -5.66
CA TYR A 67 0.25 3.58 -4.34
C TYR A 67 -0.71 2.38 -4.40
N SER A 68 -1.53 2.28 -5.46
CA SER A 68 -2.39 1.12 -5.67
C SER A 68 -1.59 -0.14 -5.97
N GLU A 69 -0.55 -0.06 -6.80
CA GLU A 69 0.36 -1.17 -7.09
C GLU A 69 1.04 -1.67 -5.82
N TYR A 70 1.48 -0.76 -4.94
CA TYR A 70 2.03 -1.15 -3.64
C TYR A 70 1.03 -1.95 -2.81
N LYS A 71 -0.22 -1.47 -2.71
CA LYS A 71 -1.26 -2.15 -1.92
C LYS A 71 -1.66 -3.51 -2.47
N ASN A 72 -1.72 -3.66 -3.78
CA ASN A 72 -2.31 -4.84 -4.40
C ASN A 72 -1.26 -5.91 -4.74
N GLU A 73 -0.01 -5.52 -5.00
CA GLU A 73 1.00 -6.41 -5.57
C GLU A 73 2.30 -6.37 -4.76
N ILE A 74 2.94 -5.21 -4.63
CA ILE A 74 4.31 -5.12 -4.11
C ILE A 74 4.37 -5.54 -2.63
N LEU A 75 3.44 -5.05 -1.80
CA LEU A 75 3.43 -5.39 -0.37
C LEU A 75 3.23 -6.90 -0.12
N GLY A 76 2.44 -7.57 -0.95
CA GLY A 76 2.24 -9.02 -0.87
C GLY A 76 3.49 -9.82 -1.25
N ASN A 77 4.29 -9.28 -2.17
CA ASN A 77 5.46 -9.95 -2.72
C ASN A 77 6.78 -9.59 -2.02
N LEU A 78 6.78 -8.70 -1.01
CA LEU A 78 8.00 -8.33 -0.28
C LEU A 78 8.83 -9.53 0.22
N PRO A 79 8.24 -10.67 0.65
CA PRO A 79 9.00 -11.86 1.04
C PRO A 79 9.87 -12.48 -0.04
N ASP A 80 9.50 -12.29 -1.31
CA ASP A 80 10.17 -12.90 -2.46
C ASP A 80 11.21 -11.96 -3.10
N LEU A 81 11.29 -10.71 -2.62
CA LEU A 81 12.23 -9.72 -3.12
C LEU A 81 13.61 -9.90 -2.49
N ASN A 82 14.65 -9.73 -3.32
CA ASN A 82 16.02 -9.63 -2.82
C ASN A 82 16.26 -8.26 -2.16
N ARG A 83 17.39 -8.13 -1.46
CA ARG A 83 17.71 -6.94 -0.69
C ARG A 83 17.79 -5.68 -1.55
N LEU A 84 18.35 -5.79 -2.75
CA LEU A 84 18.45 -4.67 -3.70
C LEU A 84 17.08 -4.17 -4.13
N GLN A 85 16.17 -5.09 -4.45
CA GLN A 85 14.79 -4.75 -4.79
C GLN A 85 14.07 -4.08 -3.63
N LEU A 86 14.23 -4.59 -2.40
CA LEU A 86 13.65 -3.95 -1.21
C LEU A 86 14.18 -2.54 -0.98
N VAL A 87 15.50 -2.33 -1.14
CA VAL A 87 16.10 -0.99 -1.02
C VAL A 87 15.61 -0.05 -2.12
N ASN A 88 15.51 -0.52 -3.37
CA ASN A 88 14.96 0.30 -4.45
C ASN A 88 13.50 0.73 -4.17
N HIS A 89 12.69 -0.16 -3.61
CA HIS A 89 11.32 0.19 -3.19
C HIS A 89 11.33 1.17 -2.01
N LYS A 90 12.23 1.00 -1.05
CA LYS A 90 12.41 1.94 0.06
C LYS A 90 12.71 3.35 -0.48
N ASP A 91 13.72 3.48 -1.34
CA ASP A 91 14.16 4.75 -1.91
C ASP A 91 13.05 5.43 -2.73
N GLU A 92 12.27 4.65 -3.49
CA GLU A 92 11.13 5.17 -4.23
C GLU A 92 10.05 5.74 -3.30
N VAL A 93 9.71 5.02 -2.22
CA VAL A 93 8.71 5.47 -1.25
C VAL A 93 9.19 6.72 -0.51
N GLU A 94 10.46 6.80 -0.14
CA GLU A 94 11.07 7.99 0.47
C GLU A 94 11.03 9.20 -0.47
N SER A 95 11.25 8.99 -1.76
CA SER A 95 11.11 10.03 -2.78
C SER A 95 9.67 10.58 -2.85
N PHE A 96 8.66 9.70 -2.82
CA PHE A 96 7.26 10.13 -2.80
C PHE A 96 6.89 10.89 -1.52
N ILE A 97 7.37 10.43 -0.36
CA ILE A 97 7.17 11.13 0.93
C ILE A 97 7.77 12.53 0.85
N SER A 98 9.02 12.64 0.40
CA SER A 98 9.75 13.92 0.29
C SER A 98 9.04 14.89 -0.66
N GLN A 99 8.53 14.38 -1.79
CA GLN A 99 7.77 15.19 -2.74
C GLN A 99 6.46 15.70 -2.13
N ILE A 100 5.72 14.87 -1.40
CA ILE A 100 4.49 15.28 -0.71
C ILE A 100 4.79 16.32 0.38
N GLU A 101 5.88 16.15 1.12
CA GLU A 101 6.30 17.13 2.14
C GLU A 101 6.68 18.48 1.51
N TYR A 102 7.31 18.47 0.34
CA TYR A 102 7.56 19.69 -0.43
C TYR A 102 6.25 20.34 -0.91
N GLU A 103 5.35 19.57 -1.52
CA GLU A 103 4.03 20.05 -1.97
C GLU A 103 3.19 20.61 -0.81
N GLU A 104 3.25 20.02 0.38
CA GLU A 104 2.53 20.49 1.57
C GLU A 104 3.05 21.84 2.09
N LYS A 105 4.36 22.10 1.94
CA LYS A 105 4.98 23.37 2.33
C LYS A 105 4.58 24.50 1.39
N GLU A 106 4.48 24.22 0.09
CA GLU A 106 4.16 25.21 -0.95
C GLU A 106 2.65 25.47 -1.13
N GLU A 107 1.77 24.58 -0.68
CA GLU A 107 0.33 24.73 -0.87
C GLU A 107 -0.43 25.52 0.23
N VAL A 108 -1.56 26.12 -0.19
CA VAL A 108 -2.52 26.81 0.68
C VAL A 108 -3.00 25.89 1.80
N ALA A 109 -3.14 26.43 3.02
CA ALA A 109 -3.46 25.71 4.25
C ALA A 109 -4.63 24.70 4.15
N LEU A 110 -5.64 24.98 3.30
CA LEU A 110 -6.82 24.13 3.10
C LEU A 110 -6.51 22.73 2.53
N LYS A 111 -5.39 22.56 1.82
CA LYS A 111 -5.00 21.25 1.24
C LYS A 111 -4.03 20.46 2.11
N LYS A 112 -3.49 21.06 3.18
CA LYS A 112 -2.54 20.40 4.11
C LYS A 112 -3.07 19.09 4.70
N PRO A 113 -4.35 18.98 5.15
CA PRO A 113 -4.85 17.71 5.69
C PRO A 113 -4.82 16.56 4.68
N LEU A 114 -5.03 16.85 3.40
CA LEU A 114 -4.98 15.85 2.33
C LEU A 114 -3.55 15.38 2.06
N HIS A 115 -2.57 16.28 2.10
CA HIS A 115 -1.15 15.94 1.99
C HIS A 115 -0.64 15.15 3.18
N SER A 116 -0.95 15.60 4.39
CA SER A 116 -0.64 14.88 5.63
C SER A 116 -1.14 13.43 5.57
N LYS A 117 -2.42 13.22 5.21
CA LYS A 117 -2.96 11.86 5.07
C LYS A 117 -2.19 11.03 4.03
N ARG A 118 -1.92 11.58 2.85
CA ARG A 118 -1.17 10.88 1.79
C ARG A 118 0.24 10.52 2.23
N ARG A 119 0.93 11.44 2.91
CA ARG A 119 2.26 11.21 3.48
C ARG A 119 2.21 10.06 4.49
N ASP A 120 1.26 10.07 5.41
CA ASP A 120 1.14 9.05 6.45
C ASP A 120 0.83 7.67 5.85
N ASP A 121 0.02 7.65 4.80
CA ASP A 121 -0.28 6.44 4.03
C ASP A 121 0.98 5.86 3.35
N TRP A 122 1.88 6.69 2.83
CA TRP A 122 3.18 6.25 2.31
C TRP A 122 4.17 5.86 3.41
N LYS A 123 4.19 6.57 4.55
CA LYS A 123 5.02 6.21 5.71
C LYS A 123 4.69 4.81 6.24
N LYS A 124 3.41 4.40 6.22
CA LYS A 124 3.03 3.02 6.55
C LYS A 124 3.57 1.98 5.58
N ILE A 125 3.70 2.31 4.30
CA ILE A 125 4.34 1.43 3.31
C ILE A 125 5.83 1.35 3.59
N LEU A 126 6.48 2.49 3.85
CA LEU A 126 7.91 2.55 4.19
C LEU A 126 8.24 1.65 5.38
N ILE A 127 7.48 1.77 6.47
CA ILE A 127 7.66 0.95 7.68
C ILE A 127 7.60 -0.55 7.34
N GLN A 128 6.63 -0.99 6.54
CA GLN A 128 6.52 -2.40 6.15
C GLN A 128 7.73 -2.90 5.36
N ILE A 129 8.27 -2.08 4.46
CA ILE A 129 9.48 -2.41 3.69
C ILE A 129 10.69 -2.47 4.63
N GLU A 130 10.87 -1.49 5.50
CA GLU A 130 11.98 -1.44 6.45
C GLU A 130 11.96 -2.61 7.44
N ASP A 131 10.79 -2.92 7.99
CA ASP A 131 10.61 -4.07 8.88
C ASP A 131 10.95 -5.37 8.16
N LYS A 132 10.58 -5.49 6.88
CA LYS A 132 10.91 -6.65 6.07
C LYS A 132 12.40 -6.77 5.81
N ILE A 133 13.08 -5.68 5.46
CA ILE A 133 14.55 -5.64 5.29
C ILE A 133 15.23 -6.08 6.59
N ARG A 134 14.87 -5.49 7.73
CA ARG A 134 15.46 -5.82 9.03
C ARG A 134 15.28 -7.29 9.39
N LEU A 135 14.07 -7.82 9.16
CA LEU A 135 13.76 -9.23 9.43
C LEU A 135 14.57 -10.17 8.53
N MET A 136 14.63 -9.91 7.23
CA MET A 136 15.34 -10.77 6.29
C MET A 136 16.85 -10.67 6.47
N ASP A 137 17.40 -9.46 6.66
CA ASP A 137 18.82 -9.25 7.00
C ASP A 137 19.18 -10.11 8.23
N TYR A 138 18.40 -10.04 9.32
CA TYR A 138 18.64 -10.83 10.52
C TYR A 138 18.63 -12.34 10.27
N GLN A 139 17.61 -12.85 9.56
CA GLN A 139 17.48 -14.27 9.26
C GLN A 139 18.62 -14.79 8.40
N GLU A 140 19.03 -14.01 7.39
CA GLU A 140 20.09 -14.39 6.49
C GLU A 140 21.45 -14.36 7.19
N TYR A 141 21.73 -13.34 8.02
CA TYR A 141 22.95 -13.34 8.83
C TYR A 141 23.01 -14.53 9.78
N LEU A 142 21.90 -14.91 10.41
CA LEU A 142 21.86 -16.11 11.27
C LEU A 142 22.17 -17.39 10.49
N LYS A 143 21.72 -17.52 9.23
CA LYS A 143 22.09 -18.66 8.39
C LYS A 143 23.59 -18.69 8.09
N PHE A 144 24.20 -17.54 7.78
CA PHE A 144 25.64 -17.44 7.56
C PHE A 144 26.45 -17.75 8.81
N PHE A 145 26.01 -17.29 9.98
CA PHE A 145 26.64 -17.60 11.26
C PHE A 145 26.70 -19.11 11.51
N ASN A 146 25.59 -19.81 11.26
CA ASN A 146 25.50 -21.26 11.46
C ASN A 146 26.18 -22.07 10.34
N ASN A 147 26.34 -21.50 9.15
CA ASN A 147 26.98 -22.16 8.01
C ASN A 147 27.62 -21.15 7.05
N LEU A 148 28.95 -21.02 7.12
CA LEU A 148 29.71 -20.11 6.24
C LEU A 148 29.66 -20.50 4.75
N THR A 149 29.37 -21.76 4.43
CA THR A 149 29.23 -22.23 3.03
C THR A 149 27.85 -21.93 2.43
N TYR A 150 26.91 -21.43 3.24
CA TYR A 150 25.61 -20.99 2.77
C TYR A 150 25.76 -19.93 1.66
N THR A 151 24.86 -19.97 0.69
CA THR A 151 24.74 -18.97 -0.38
C THR A 151 23.37 -18.36 -0.32
N SER A 152 23.30 -17.03 -0.34
CA SER A 152 22.04 -16.28 -0.25
C SER A 152 21.75 -15.61 -1.58
N SER A 153 20.59 -15.91 -2.17
CA SER A 153 20.06 -15.12 -3.30
C SER A 153 19.52 -13.76 -2.83
N TYR A 154 19.19 -13.61 -1.54
CA TYR A 154 18.69 -12.37 -0.99
C TYR A 154 19.74 -11.25 -1.01
N PHE A 155 21.01 -11.57 -0.72
CA PHE A 155 22.10 -10.58 -0.73
C PHE A 155 22.74 -10.38 -2.11
N GLU A 156 22.11 -10.80 -3.20
CA GLU A 156 22.60 -10.53 -4.56
C GLU A 156 22.85 -9.02 -4.76
N GLY A 157 24.07 -8.65 -5.16
CA GLY A 157 24.51 -7.26 -5.29
C GLY A 157 24.99 -6.58 -4.00
N TYR A 158 25.05 -7.29 -2.87
CA TYR A 158 25.52 -6.79 -1.56
C TYR A 158 26.79 -7.51 -1.04
N ASP A 159 27.60 -8.07 -1.94
CA ASP A 159 28.75 -8.92 -1.61
C ASP A 159 29.73 -8.27 -0.64
N ARG A 160 30.04 -6.98 -0.81
CA ARG A 160 30.99 -6.27 0.06
C ARG A 160 30.59 -6.33 1.53
N LYS A 161 29.31 -6.08 1.81
CA LYS A 161 28.78 -6.05 3.18
C LYS A 161 28.66 -7.45 3.76
N LEU A 162 28.24 -8.40 2.93
CA LEU A 162 28.18 -9.82 3.31
C LEU A 162 29.59 -10.38 3.61
N ASN A 163 30.59 -10.04 2.81
CA ASN A 163 31.96 -10.47 3.03
C ASN A 163 32.55 -9.86 4.31
N ALA A 164 32.25 -8.60 4.62
CA ALA A 164 32.62 -8.02 5.91
C ALA A 164 32.05 -8.83 7.08
N TYR A 165 30.78 -9.23 7.00
CA TYR A 165 30.16 -10.07 8.03
C TYR A 165 30.80 -11.47 8.12
N LYS A 166 31.07 -12.12 6.98
CA LYS A 166 31.75 -13.43 6.95
C LYS A 166 33.16 -13.38 7.55
N ASN A 167 33.88 -12.27 7.35
CA ASN A 167 35.19 -12.07 7.95
C ASN A 167 35.09 -11.98 9.48
N LEU A 168 34.10 -11.24 10.02
CA LEU A 168 33.87 -11.19 11.47
C LEU A 168 33.61 -12.57 12.07
N ILE A 169 32.84 -13.42 11.38
CA ILE A 169 32.62 -14.82 11.80
C ILE A 169 33.94 -15.60 11.80
N SER A 170 34.76 -15.43 10.76
CA SER A 170 36.03 -16.15 10.60
C SER A 170 37.10 -15.70 11.62
N GLU A 171 37.00 -14.47 12.10
CA GLU A 171 37.84 -13.89 13.14
C GLU A 171 37.34 -14.22 14.57
N GLU A 172 36.22 -14.95 14.69
CA GLU A 172 35.59 -15.35 15.96
C GLU A 172 35.27 -14.16 16.90
N SER A 173 35.05 -12.98 16.33
CA SER A 173 34.82 -11.74 17.07
C SER A 173 33.34 -11.58 17.47
N ILE A 174 32.87 -12.41 18.41
CA ILE A 174 31.45 -12.46 18.82
C ILE A 174 30.87 -11.08 19.18
N LYS A 175 31.64 -10.24 19.88
CA LYS A 175 31.19 -8.89 20.24
C LYS A 175 30.93 -8.02 19.00
N GLU A 176 31.85 -8.02 18.05
CA GLU A 176 31.72 -7.23 16.81
C GLU A 176 30.63 -7.80 15.90
N ILE A 177 30.44 -9.12 15.91
CA ILE A 177 29.30 -9.77 15.25
C ILE A 177 27.99 -9.23 15.84
N HIS A 178 27.86 -9.18 17.17
CA HIS A 178 26.64 -8.68 17.81
C HIS A 178 26.38 -7.21 17.49
N GLU A 179 27.41 -6.37 17.55
CA GLU A 179 27.34 -4.95 17.18
C GLU A 179 26.93 -4.77 15.72
N PHE A 180 27.54 -5.53 14.80
CA PHE A 180 27.18 -5.51 13.39
C PHE A 180 25.70 -5.87 13.17
N ILE A 181 25.21 -6.96 13.79
CA ILE A 181 23.81 -7.37 13.65
C ILE A 181 22.85 -6.31 14.20
N PHE A 182 23.19 -5.71 15.34
CA PHE A 182 22.41 -4.63 15.94
C PHE A 182 22.29 -3.45 14.98
N GLU A 183 23.42 -2.96 14.44
CA GLU A 183 23.43 -1.84 13.50
C GLU A 183 22.62 -2.11 12.23
N GLN A 184 22.68 -3.34 11.71
CA GLN A 184 22.00 -3.67 10.46
C GLN A 184 20.51 -3.93 10.61
N THR A 185 20.08 -4.45 11.77
CA THR A 185 18.72 -5.00 11.93
C THR A 185 17.90 -4.28 12.99
N GLY A 186 18.54 -3.53 13.88
CA GLY A 186 17.92 -2.93 15.05
C GLY A 186 17.33 -3.95 16.04
N LYS A 187 17.71 -5.23 15.93
CA LYS A 187 17.29 -6.27 16.89
C LYS A 187 17.92 -6.01 18.25
N SER A 188 17.19 -6.34 19.31
CA SER A 188 17.69 -6.10 20.66
C SER A 188 18.92 -6.96 20.95
N THR A 189 19.84 -6.42 21.74
CA THR A 189 21.07 -7.10 22.12
C THR A 189 20.80 -8.46 22.76
N GLU A 190 19.74 -8.57 23.57
CA GLU A 190 19.36 -9.83 24.23
C GLU A 190 18.89 -10.89 23.21
N ALA A 191 18.17 -10.48 22.17
CA ALA A 191 17.76 -11.40 21.10
C ALA A 191 18.97 -11.89 20.30
N ILE A 192 19.90 -10.98 19.98
CA ILE A 192 21.13 -11.30 19.26
C ILE A 192 22.00 -12.26 20.07
N GLN A 193 22.24 -11.96 21.36
CA GLN A 193 23.04 -12.81 22.25
C GLN A 193 22.47 -14.22 22.39
N ARG A 194 21.15 -14.37 22.38
CA ARG A 194 20.50 -15.68 22.44
C ARG A 194 20.69 -16.48 21.15
N ASP A 195 20.59 -15.81 20.00
CA ASP A 195 20.52 -16.49 18.71
C ASP A 195 21.92 -16.69 18.06
N PHE A 196 22.94 -15.94 18.49
CA PHE A 196 24.32 -15.97 17.94
C PHE A 196 25.35 -16.31 19.03
N VAL A 197 25.44 -17.60 19.39
CA VAL A 197 26.32 -18.18 20.43
C VAL A 197 27.40 -19.06 19.81
#